data_AF-A0A6A5CIJ2-F1
#
_entry.id   AF-A0A6A5CIJ2-F1
#
_cell.length_a   1.000
_cell.length_b   1.000
_cell.length_c   1.000
_cell.angle_alpha   90.00
_cell.angle_beta   90.00
_cell.angle_gamma   90.00
#
_symmetry.space_group_name_H-M   'P 1'
#
loop_
_entity.id
_entity.type
_entity.pdbx_description
1 polymer ?
#
loop_
_entity_poly.entity_id
_entity_poly.type
_entity_poly.pdbx_seq_one_letter_code
_entity_poly.pdbx_strand_id
1 'polypeptide(L)'
;MAKEKNSGKPKNEVKVVVVGDTAVGKTSLLSVLMGGTPFQQTIDQGTLEPFDSLLSPENVKGIKELEGKKLPKDLYIRYYDTRGSRDFDNIRWLAYPQANLFLICCSLSSKESIENVENRWFETIRYKYKMIPFASFIVVGLQSDVADAEKNARKVFQTVTYSPGYGGFVECSSFTQQGLMELKELIIKTGVQNLLERNKKEGCCLVQ
;
A
#
# COMPACT_ATOMS: atom_id res chain seq x y z
N MET A 1 32.44 28.63 2.69
CA MET A 1 31.00 28.47 2.38
C MET A 1 30.78 27.03 1.92
N ALA A 2 30.28 26.19 2.82
CA ALA A 2 29.97 24.79 2.52
C ALA A 2 28.70 24.75 1.66
N LYS A 3 28.77 24.12 0.49
CA LYS A 3 27.58 23.78 -0.29
C LYS A 3 26.74 22.81 0.54
N GLU A 4 25.56 23.23 0.97
CA GLU A 4 24.54 22.32 1.50
C GLU A 4 24.34 21.20 0.48
N LYS A 5 24.69 19.99 0.88
CA LYS A 5 24.30 18.78 0.16
C LYS A 5 22.79 18.68 0.32
N ASN A 6 22.08 19.18 -0.69
CA ASN A 6 20.66 18.92 -0.86
C ASN A 6 20.51 17.38 -0.92
N SER A 7 20.14 16.75 0.20
CA SER A 7 19.84 15.32 0.26
C SER A 7 18.52 15.11 -0.46
N GLY A 8 18.56 15.20 -1.78
CA GLY A 8 17.40 15.27 -2.65
C GLY A 8 16.52 14.06 -2.46
N LYS A 9 15.21 14.30 -2.20
CA LYS A 9 14.19 13.25 -2.27
C LYS A 9 14.36 12.47 -3.59
N PRO A 10 14.27 11.13 -3.58
CA PRO A 10 14.37 10.35 -4.80
C PRO A 10 13.33 10.84 -5.81
N LYS A 11 13.78 11.10 -7.05
CA LYS A 11 12.98 11.75 -8.09
C LYS A 11 11.76 10.91 -8.52
N ASN A 12 11.81 9.58 -8.31
CA ASN A 12 10.73 8.64 -8.60
C ASN A 12 10.40 7.79 -7.37
N GLU A 13 9.66 8.37 -6.44
CA GLU A 13 9.17 7.69 -5.24
C GLU A 13 7.68 7.40 -5.37
N VAL A 14 7.30 6.13 -5.23
CA VAL A 14 5.91 5.69 -5.08
C VAL A 14 5.63 5.57 -3.58
N LYS A 15 4.72 6.41 -3.09
CA LYS A 15 4.24 6.35 -1.72
C LYS A 15 3.09 5.36 -1.61
N VAL A 16 3.29 4.31 -0.82
CA VAL A 16 2.30 3.26 -0.55
C VAL A 16 1.87 3.34 0.91
N VAL A 17 0.59 3.56 1.16
CA VAL A 17 0.04 3.60 2.53
C VAL A 17 -0.66 2.28 2.82
N VAL A 18 -0.26 1.60 3.90
CA VAL A 18 -0.80 0.29 4.28
C VAL A 18 -1.78 0.45 5.43
N VAL A 19 -3.04 0.10 5.21
CA VAL A 19 -4.13 0.23 6.17
C VAL A 19 -4.83 -1.11 6.37
N GLY A 20 -5.64 -1.23 7.42
CA GLY A 20 -6.27 -2.49 7.80
C GLY A 20 -6.33 -2.64 9.31
N ASP A 21 -7.18 -3.54 9.80
CA ASP A 21 -7.41 -3.71 11.24
C ASP A 21 -6.14 -4.11 12.01
N THR A 22 -6.19 -3.97 13.33
CA THR A 22 -5.09 -4.44 14.19
C THR A 22 -4.92 -5.95 14.01
N ALA A 23 -3.67 -6.42 14.06
CA ALA A 23 -3.31 -7.84 13.98
C ALA A 23 -3.64 -8.58 12.66
N VAL A 24 -4.10 -7.90 11.61
CA VAL A 24 -4.32 -8.58 10.30
C VAL A 24 -3.03 -9.00 9.58
N GLY A 25 -1.87 -8.50 10.01
CA GLY A 25 -0.55 -8.89 9.46
C GLY A 25 0.15 -7.86 8.58
N LYS A 26 -0.24 -6.57 8.61
CA LYS A 26 0.38 -5.49 7.81
C LYS A 26 1.91 -5.40 7.97
N THR A 27 2.39 -5.36 9.22
CA THR A 27 3.82 -5.30 9.52
C THR A 27 4.56 -6.56 9.08
N SER A 28 3.97 -7.75 9.28
CA SER A 28 4.54 -9.00 8.79
C SER A 28 4.63 -9.06 7.28
N LEU A 29 3.61 -8.55 6.56
CA LEU A 29 3.62 -8.40 5.10
C LEU A 29 4.78 -7.51 4.65
N LEU A 30 4.95 -6.34 5.27
CA LEU A 30 6.02 -5.41 4.91
C LEU A 30 7.40 -6.01 5.20
N SER A 31 7.57 -6.70 6.33
CA SER A 31 8.83 -7.39 6.66
C SER A 31 9.26 -8.33 5.52
N VAL A 32 8.35 -9.21 5.06
CA VAL A 32 8.69 -10.19 4.01
C VAL A 32 8.81 -9.56 2.62
N LEU A 33 8.05 -8.50 2.30
CA LEU A 33 8.22 -7.76 1.04
C LEU A 33 9.60 -7.08 0.94
N MET A 34 10.18 -6.70 2.07
CA MET A 34 11.51 -6.08 2.16
C MET A 34 12.66 -7.11 2.32
N GLY A 35 12.38 -8.41 2.18
CA GLY A 35 13.38 -9.47 2.30
C GLY A 35 13.72 -9.87 3.74
N GLY A 36 12.92 -9.42 4.72
CA GLY A 36 12.97 -9.89 6.11
C GLY A 36 12.29 -11.25 6.30
N THR A 37 12.16 -11.68 7.55
CA THR A 37 11.45 -12.92 7.91
C THR A 37 10.09 -12.61 8.54
N PRO A 38 9.13 -13.56 8.53
CA PRO A 38 7.78 -13.34 9.06
C PRO A 38 7.74 -12.95 10.55
N PHE A 39 8.78 -13.35 11.30
CA PHE A 39 8.90 -13.18 12.74
C PHE A 39 9.82 -12.02 13.16
N GLN A 40 10.51 -11.37 12.21
CA GLN A 40 11.32 -10.19 12.49
C GLN A 40 10.42 -8.96 12.69
N GLN A 41 9.73 -8.87 13.83
CA GLN A 41 8.98 -7.67 14.22
C GLN A 41 9.93 -6.72 14.95
N THR A 42 10.66 -5.90 14.20
CA THR A 42 11.55 -4.86 14.77
C THR A 42 10.85 -3.51 14.95
N ILE A 43 9.53 -3.43 14.71
CA ILE A 43 8.78 -2.20 14.97
C ILE A 43 8.39 -2.18 16.45
N ASP A 44 8.96 -1.23 17.17
CA ASP A 44 8.65 -0.99 18.57
C ASP A 44 7.20 -0.50 18.70
N GLN A 45 6.29 -1.41 19.07
CA GLN A 45 4.88 -1.11 19.26
C GLN A 45 4.63 -0.14 20.43
N GLY A 46 5.65 0.21 21.21
CA GLY A 46 5.60 1.17 22.32
C GLY A 46 5.55 2.66 21.93
N THR A 47 5.76 3.01 20.65
CA THR A 47 5.70 4.41 20.20
C THR A 47 4.26 4.93 20.08
N LEU A 48 4.02 6.22 20.33
CA LEU A 48 2.73 6.89 20.09
C LEU A 48 2.51 7.26 18.61
N GLU A 49 3.40 6.81 17.71
CA GLU A 49 3.35 7.22 16.31
C GLU A 49 2.22 6.50 15.54
N PRO A 50 1.46 7.23 14.71
CA PRO A 50 0.36 6.63 13.94
C PRO A 50 0.83 5.70 12.81
N PHE A 51 2.09 5.83 12.37
CA PHE A 51 2.66 5.07 11.29
C PHE A 51 4.20 5.07 11.33
N ASP A 52 4.80 4.04 10.72
CA ASP A 52 6.24 3.96 10.45
C ASP A 52 6.49 4.08 8.94
N SER A 53 7.59 4.75 8.55
CA SER A 53 7.99 4.85 7.15
C SER A 53 9.17 3.95 6.83
N LEU A 54 8.98 3.06 5.86
CA LEU A 54 9.97 2.08 5.42
C LEU A 54 10.26 2.30 3.93
N LEU A 55 11.55 2.46 3.59
CA LEU A 55 11.99 2.72 2.21
C LEU A 55 12.59 1.45 1.59
N SER A 56 12.03 1.01 0.47
CA SER A 56 12.52 -0.12 -0.33
C SER A 56 13.04 0.37 -1.68
N PRO A 57 14.34 0.17 -2.01
CA PRO A 57 14.81 0.33 -3.37
C PRO A 57 14.26 -0.82 -4.22
N GLU A 58 13.54 -0.51 -5.30
CA GLU A 58 12.94 -1.56 -6.13
C GLU A 58 13.75 -1.83 -7.39
N ASN A 59 14.11 -3.10 -7.58
CA ASN A 59 14.76 -3.55 -8.79
C ASN A 59 13.71 -3.82 -9.89
N VAL A 60 13.35 -2.78 -10.64
CA VAL A 60 12.45 -2.88 -11.79
C VAL A 60 13.05 -3.53 -13.04
N LYS A 61 14.25 -4.15 -12.97
CA LYS A 61 14.92 -4.78 -14.13
C LYS A 61 14.09 -5.85 -14.86
N GLY A 62 13.02 -6.39 -14.24
CA GLY A 62 12.08 -7.33 -14.86
C GLY A 62 10.77 -6.71 -15.40
N ILE A 63 10.38 -5.54 -14.92
CA ILE A 63 9.19 -4.81 -15.39
C ILE A 63 9.71 -3.70 -16.28
N LYS A 64 9.84 -3.97 -17.58
CA LYS A 64 10.53 -3.04 -18.50
C LYS A 64 9.63 -1.89 -18.95
N GLU A 65 8.34 -2.16 -19.11
CA GLU A 65 7.39 -1.20 -19.67
C GLU A 65 6.01 -1.34 -19.01
N LEU A 66 5.39 -0.19 -18.75
CA LEU A 66 3.98 -0.05 -18.39
C LEU A 66 3.29 0.70 -19.52
N GLU A 67 2.34 0.05 -20.21
CA GLU A 67 1.63 0.65 -21.35
C GLU A 67 2.56 1.25 -22.43
N GLY A 68 3.66 0.57 -22.74
CA GLY A 68 4.66 1.05 -23.71
C GLY A 68 5.52 2.22 -23.22
N LYS A 69 5.39 2.65 -21.95
CA LYS A 69 6.28 3.64 -21.32
C LYS A 69 7.35 2.94 -20.51
N LYS A 70 8.61 3.36 -20.70
CA LYS A 70 9.74 2.89 -19.89
C LYS A 70 9.56 3.30 -18.44
N LEU A 71 9.75 2.34 -17.54
CA LEU A 71 9.80 2.62 -16.10
C LEU A 71 11.01 3.49 -15.74
N PRO A 72 10.90 4.34 -14.70
CA PRO A 72 12.04 5.11 -14.22
C PRO A 72 13.16 4.19 -13.74
N LYS A 73 14.41 4.52 -14.07
CA LYS A 73 15.59 3.68 -13.73
C LYS A 73 15.82 3.54 -12.22
N ASP A 74 15.47 4.58 -11.46
CA ASP A 74 15.66 4.67 -10.00
C ASP A 74 14.30 4.80 -9.31
N LEU A 75 13.53 3.70 -9.31
CA LEU A 75 12.22 3.63 -8.64
C LEU A 75 12.41 3.23 -7.17
N TYR A 76 11.81 4.02 -6.28
CA TYR A 76 11.74 3.72 -4.85
C TYR A 76 10.29 3.52 -4.45
N ILE A 77 10.03 2.53 -3.61
CA ILE A 77 8.75 2.39 -2.93
C ILE A 77 8.96 2.75 -1.47
N ARG A 78 8.16 3.70 -0.99
CA ARG A 78 8.09 4.03 0.43
C ARG A 78 6.77 3.53 0.99
N TYR A 79 6.86 2.54 1.85
CA TYR A 79 5.73 2.01 2.60
C TYR A 79 5.50 2.85 3.85
N TYR A 80 4.24 3.15 4.14
CA TYR A 80 3.79 3.76 5.39
C TYR A 80 2.94 2.71 6.09
N ASP A 81 3.54 1.99 7.04
CA ASP A 81 2.83 1.01 7.87
C ASP A 81 1.97 1.76 8.88
N THR A 82 0.66 1.58 8.89
CA THR A 82 -0.24 2.34 9.78
C THR A 82 -0.84 1.48 10.89
N ARG A 83 -1.05 2.06 12.07
CA ARG A 83 -1.74 1.37 13.16
C ARG A 83 -3.23 1.16 12.83
N GLY A 84 -3.70 -0.06 13.08
CA GLY A 84 -5.09 -0.47 12.79
C GLY A 84 -6.11 -0.12 13.89
N SER A 85 -5.64 0.24 15.09
CA SER A 85 -6.53 0.54 16.22
C SER A 85 -7.36 1.80 15.94
N ARG A 86 -8.61 1.81 16.43
CA ARG A 86 -9.52 2.95 16.31
C ARG A 86 -9.00 4.20 17.02
N ASP A 87 -8.16 4.04 18.04
CA ASP A 87 -7.53 5.15 18.76
C ASP A 87 -6.69 6.06 17.85
N PHE A 88 -6.21 5.51 16.73
CA PHE A 88 -5.39 6.23 15.76
C PHE A 88 -6.18 6.82 14.59
N ASP A 89 -7.51 6.64 14.52
CA ASP A 89 -8.33 7.08 13.37
C ASP A 89 -8.25 8.60 13.11
N ASN A 90 -7.99 9.39 14.14
CA ASN A 90 -7.87 10.85 14.07
C ASN A 90 -6.46 11.36 13.76
N ILE A 91 -5.46 10.48 13.71
CA ILE A 91 -4.06 10.84 13.41
C ILE A 91 -3.49 10.06 12.22
N ARG A 92 -4.08 8.91 11.85
CA ARG A 92 -3.66 8.08 10.71
C ARG A 92 -3.62 8.85 9.39
N TRP A 93 -4.47 9.86 9.24
CA TRP A 93 -4.54 10.67 8.02
C TRP A 93 -3.29 11.46 7.72
N LEU A 94 -2.42 11.68 8.71
CA LEU A 94 -1.11 12.28 8.48
C LEU A 94 -0.24 11.44 7.53
N ALA A 95 -0.51 10.13 7.41
CA ALA A 95 0.15 9.27 6.43
C ALA A 95 -0.38 9.45 5.00
N TYR A 96 -1.57 10.01 4.79
CA TYR A 96 -2.29 9.92 3.50
C TYR A 96 -1.84 10.94 2.44
N PRO A 97 -1.45 12.19 2.76
CA PRO A 97 -1.08 13.19 1.76
C PRO A 97 -0.08 12.65 0.73
N GLN A 98 -0.36 12.90 -0.55
CA GLN A 98 0.45 12.46 -1.69
C GLN A 98 0.62 10.93 -1.82
N ALA A 99 -0.24 10.11 -1.21
CA ALA A 99 -0.25 8.68 -1.48
C ALA A 99 -0.46 8.41 -2.97
N ASN A 100 0.32 7.49 -3.52
CA ASN A 100 0.14 6.98 -4.88
C ASN A 100 -0.73 5.72 -4.87
N LEU A 101 -0.72 4.96 -3.77
CA LEU A 101 -1.41 3.69 -3.65
C LEU A 101 -1.76 3.44 -2.19
N PHE A 102 -2.95 2.87 -1.96
CA PHE A 102 -3.32 2.27 -0.69
C PHE A 102 -3.29 0.74 -0.78
N LEU A 103 -2.73 0.08 0.22
CA LEU A 103 -2.96 -1.34 0.46
C LEU A 103 -3.99 -1.45 1.58
N ILE A 104 -5.17 -1.98 1.27
CA ILE A 104 -6.20 -2.26 2.27
C ILE A 104 -6.08 -3.74 2.63
N CYS A 105 -5.48 -4.02 3.78
CA CYS A 105 -5.24 -5.37 4.26
C CYS A 105 -6.40 -5.86 5.14
N CYS A 106 -6.90 -7.05 4.84
CA CYS A 106 -7.77 -7.82 5.73
C CYS A 106 -7.14 -9.17 6.02
N SER A 107 -7.60 -9.84 7.07
CA SER A 107 -7.27 -11.24 7.33
C SER A 107 -8.38 -12.13 6.77
N LEU A 108 -8.00 -13.12 5.96
CA LEU A 108 -8.92 -14.13 5.44
C LEU A 108 -9.40 -15.12 6.53
N SER A 109 -8.86 -15.03 7.75
CA SER A 109 -9.37 -15.75 8.92
C SER A 109 -10.38 -14.93 9.73
N SER A 110 -10.49 -13.61 9.50
CA SER A 110 -11.35 -12.71 10.27
C SER A 110 -12.42 -12.04 9.39
N LYS A 111 -13.67 -12.49 9.55
CA LYS A 111 -14.85 -11.92 8.87
C LYS A 111 -15.03 -10.43 9.15
N GLU A 112 -14.80 -10.01 10.40
CA GLU A 112 -14.87 -8.59 10.79
C GLU A 112 -13.89 -7.75 9.97
N SER A 113 -12.64 -8.23 9.81
CA SER A 113 -11.63 -7.50 9.04
C SER A 113 -11.97 -7.40 7.55
N ILE A 114 -12.70 -8.38 7.01
CA ILE A 114 -13.20 -8.40 5.63
C ILE A 114 -14.31 -7.36 5.46
N GLU A 115 -15.28 -7.33 6.36
CA GLU A 115 -16.37 -6.35 6.35
C GLU A 115 -15.83 -4.91 6.51
N ASN A 116 -14.78 -4.73 7.32
CA ASN A 116 -14.14 -3.44 7.52
C ASN A 116 -13.38 -2.91 6.29
N VAL A 117 -13.05 -3.75 5.30
CA VAL A 117 -12.41 -3.29 4.04
C VAL A 117 -13.27 -2.21 3.38
N GLU A 118 -14.56 -2.49 3.20
CA GLU A 118 -15.51 -1.54 2.64
C GLU A 118 -15.95 -0.53 3.70
N ASN A 119 -16.56 -1.01 4.78
CA ASN A 119 -17.30 -0.18 5.75
C ASN A 119 -16.45 0.80 6.56
N ARG A 120 -15.13 0.57 6.61
CA ARG A 120 -14.21 1.42 7.38
C ARG A 120 -13.10 1.96 6.50
N TRP A 121 -12.29 1.08 5.93
CA TRP A 121 -11.02 1.49 5.31
C TRP A 121 -11.24 2.22 4.00
N PHE A 122 -12.03 1.64 3.10
CA PHE A 122 -12.40 2.27 1.83
C PHE A 122 -13.22 3.55 2.05
N GLU A 123 -14.30 3.48 2.85
CA GLU A 123 -15.14 4.64 3.18
C GLU A 123 -14.32 5.81 3.76
N THR A 124 -13.38 5.53 4.66
CA THR A 124 -12.49 6.53 5.25
C THR A 124 -11.58 7.18 4.21
N ILE A 125 -10.93 6.38 3.35
CA ILE A 125 -10.06 6.89 2.29
C ILE A 125 -10.86 7.75 1.30
N ARG A 126 -12.06 7.29 0.95
CA ARG A 126 -12.89 7.93 -0.07
C ARG A 126 -13.56 9.22 0.41
N TYR A 127 -14.30 9.15 1.50
CA TYR A 127 -15.18 10.24 1.93
C TYR A 127 -14.52 11.15 2.95
N LYS A 128 -13.89 10.60 3.99
CA LYS A 128 -13.29 11.41 5.06
C LYS A 128 -12.07 12.18 4.56
N TYR A 129 -11.24 11.55 3.73
CA TYR A 129 -10.01 12.15 3.24
C TYR A 129 -10.06 12.60 1.78
N LYS A 130 -11.28 12.65 1.20
CA LYS A 130 -11.58 13.07 -0.18
C LYS A 130 -10.62 12.41 -1.16
N MET A 131 -10.97 11.21 -1.65
CA MET A 131 -10.20 10.41 -2.62
C MET A 131 -9.04 11.19 -3.21
N ILE A 132 -7.81 10.86 -2.78
CA ILE A 132 -6.61 11.47 -3.36
C ILE A 132 -6.73 11.20 -4.86
N PRO A 133 -6.86 12.22 -5.74
CA PRO A 133 -7.47 12.06 -7.07
C PRO A 133 -6.75 11.10 -8.02
N PHE A 134 -5.60 10.60 -7.60
CA PHE A 134 -4.67 9.76 -8.35
C PHE A 134 -4.34 8.47 -7.62
N ALA A 135 -4.84 8.26 -6.39
CA ALA A 135 -4.51 7.08 -5.61
C ALA A 135 -5.54 5.98 -5.85
N SER A 136 -5.07 4.87 -6.40
CA SER A 136 -5.80 3.61 -6.40
C SER A 136 -5.63 2.90 -5.06
N PHE A 137 -6.41 1.84 -4.85
CA PHE A 137 -6.21 0.90 -3.75
C PHE A 137 -6.16 -0.54 -4.26
N ILE A 138 -5.30 -1.34 -3.65
CA ILE A 138 -5.27 -2.80 -3.81
C ILE A 138 -5.75 -3.40 -2.50
N VAL A 139 -6.65 -4.37 -2.58
CA VAL A 139 -7.06 -5.14 -1.40
C VAL A 139 -6.15 -6.36 -1.26
N VAL A 140 -5.64 -6.58 -0.04
CA VAL A 140 -4.73 -7.69 0.24
C VAL A 140 -5.37 -8.62 1.26
N GLY A 141 -5.73 -9.83 0.82
CA GLY A 141 -6.25 -10.88 1.69
C GLY A 141 -5.12 -11.62 2.37
N LEU A 142 -4.79 -11.25 3.61
CA LEU A 142 -3.69 -11.85 4.38
C LEU A 142 -4.11 -13.16 5.05
N GLN A 143 -3.11 -13.94 5.46
CA GLN A 143 -3.29 -15.27 6.06
C GLN A 143 -4.01 -16.23 5.11
N SER A 144 -3.65 -16.21 3.82
CA SER A 144 -4.24 -17.10 2.79
C SER A 144 -3.95 -18.58 2.99
N ASP A 145 -3.10 -18.94 3.97
CA ASP A 145 -2.80 -20.30 4.37
C ASP A 145 -3.88 -20.97 5.25
N VAL A 146 -4.95 -20.25 5.62
CA VAL A 146 -6.07 -20.83 6.40
C VAL A 146 -7.07 -21.58 5.52
N ALA A 147 -7.73 -22.60 6.08
CA ALA A 147 -8.63 -23.49 5.32
C ALA A 147 -9.81 -22.77 4.63
N ASP A 148 -10.37 -21.73 5.25
CA ASP A 148 -11.51 -20.96 4.71
C ASP A 148 -11.10 -19.81 3.76
N ALA A 149 -9.81 -19.69 3.43
CA ALA A 149 -9.26 -18.54 2.70
C ALA A 149 -9.97 -18.32 1.34
N GLU A 150 -10.11 -19.35 0.52
CA GLU A 150 -10.71 -19.24 -0.83
C GLU A 150 -12.15 -18.70 -0.77
N LYS A 151 -12.95 -19.20 0.16
CA LYS A 151 -14.35 -18.76 0.34
C LYS A 151 -14.41 -17.30 0.77
N ASN A 152 -13.53 -16.89 1.68
CA ASN A 152 -13.49 -15.54 2.20
C ASN A 152 -12.92 -14.55 1.18
N ALA A 153 -11.92 -14.96 0.40
CA ALA A 153 -11.35 -14.19 -0.70
C ALA A 153 -12.39 -13.86 -1.78
N ARG A 154 -13.24 -14.83 -2.15
CA ARG A 154 -14.35 -14.59 -3.09
C ARG A 154 -15.30 -13.49 -2.61
N LYS A 155 -15.60 -13.46 -1.30
CA LYS A 155 -16.46 -12.41 -0.72
C LYS A 155 -15.79 -11.04 -0.82
N VAL A 156 -14.52 -10.96 -0.45
CA VAL A 156 -13.73 -9.71 -0.55
C VAL A 156 -13.80 -9.18 -1.98
N PHE A 157 -13.47 -10.03 -2.96
CA PHE A 157 -13.45 -9.66 -4.37
C PHE A 157 -14.81 -9.13 -4.86
N GLN A 158 -15.91 -9.81 -4.52
CA GLN A 158 -17.26 -9.40 -4.90
C GLN A 158 -17.65 -8.03 -4.34
N THR A 159 -17.19 -7.71 -3.13
CA THR A 159 -17.49 -6.44 -2.46
C THR A 159 -16.75 -5.26 -3.09
N VAL A 160 -15.46 -5.42 -3.43
CA VAL A 160 -14.59 -4.27 -3.74
C VAL A 160 -14.34 -4.04 -5.23
N THR A 161 -14.61 -5.01 -6.09
CA THR A 161 -14.21 -4.96 -7.52
C THR A 161 -14.83 -3.78 -8.30
N TYR A 162 -16.02 -3.33 -7.90
CA TYR A 162 -16.72 -2.24 -8.57
C TYR A 162 -16.48 -0.87 -7.93
N SER A 163 -15.62 -0.81 -6.90
CA SER A 163 -15.33 0.44 -6.20
C SER A 163 -14.39 1.34 -7.01
N PRO A 164 -14.69 2.64 -7.15
CA PRO A 164 -13.83 3.60 -7.83
C PRO A 164 -12.40 3.62 -7.26
N GLY A 165 -11.40 3.52 -8.14
CA GLY A 165 -10.00 3.44 -7.74
C GLY A 165 -9.52 2.03 -7.38
N TYR A 166 -10.33 0.99 -7.61
CA TYR A 166 -9.90 -0.39 -7.44
C TYR A 166 -8.75 -0.73 -8.39
N GLY A 167 -7.63 -1.16 -7.81
CA GLY A 167 -6.40 -1.54 -8.51
C GLY A 167 -6.16 -3.06 -8.55
N GLY A 168 -6.95 -3.84 -7.81
CA GLY A 168 -6.86 -5.30 -7.79
C GLY A 168 -6.99 -5.91 -6.39
N PHE A 169 -7.05 -7.24 -6.34
CA PHE A 169 -7.11 -8.04 -5.14
C PHE A 169 -6.07 -9.15 -5.23
N VAL A 170 -5.28 -9.34 -4.17
CA VAL A 170 -4.26 -10.38 -4.09
C VAL A 170 -4.34 -11.08 -2.74
N GLU A 171 -4.36 -12.41 -2.76
CA GLU A 171 -4.26 -13.23 -1.56
C GLU A 171 -2.79 -13.43 -1.21
N CYS A 172 -2.42 -13.28 0.07
CA CYS A 172 -1.04 -13.36 0.52
C CYS A 172 -0.94 -14.11 1.85
N SER A 173 0.14 -14.88 1.98
CA SER A 173 0.58 -15.40 3.28
C SER A 173 1.99 -14.92 3.52
N SER A 174 2.19 -14.11 4.56
CA SER A 174 3.54 -13.74 4.98
C SER A 174 4.31 -14.95 5.48
N PHE A 175 3.62 -15.97 6.02
CA PHE A 175 4.24 -17.17 6.55
C PHE A 175 4.76 -18.09 5.45
N THR A 176 3.92 -18.42 4.46
CA THR A 176 4.32 -19.29 3.33
C THR A 176 4.93 -18.53 2.16
N GLN A 177 4.93 -17.20 2.21
CA GLN A 177 5.37 -16.27 1.16
C GLN A 177 4.57 -16.38 -0.16
N GLN A 178 3.41 -17.04 -0.13
CA GLN A 178 2.48 -17.08 -1.27
C GLN A 178 1.92 -15.68 -1.57
N GLY A 179 1.73 -15.39 -2.86
CA GLY A 179 1.15 -14.13 -3.35
C GLY A 179 2.08 -12.91 -3.33
N LEU A 180 3.24 -12.96 -2.67
CA LEU A 180 4.11 -11.79 -2.49
C LEU A 180 4.67 -11.25 -3.81
N MET A 181 5.06 -12.12 -4.75
CA MET A 181 5.57 -11.69 -6.05
C MET A 181 4.49 -11.00 -6.89
N GLU A 182 3.29 -11.58 -6.91
CA GLU A 182 2.12 -11.01 -7.60
C GLU A 182 1.74 -9.64 -7.00
N LEU A 183 1.66 -9.56 -5.67
CA LEU A 183 1.39 -8.30 -4.97
C LEU A 183 2.46 -7.25 -5.28
N LYS A 184 3.74 -7.64 -5.27
CA LYS A 184 4.86 -6.73 -5.54
C LYS A 184 4.80 -6.18 -6.97
N GLU A 185 4.51 -7.02 -7.95
CA GLU A 185 4.31 -6.56 -9.32
C GLU A 185 3.12 -5.61 -9.45
N LEU A 186 2.00 -5.94 -8.81
CA LEU A 186 0.79 -5.11 -8.86
C LEU A 186 1.02 -3.75 -8.21
N ILE A 187 1.70 -3.71 -7.06
CA ILE A 187 2.12 -2.47 -6.39
C ILE A 187 2.94 -1.59 -7.33
N ILE A 188 3.96 -2.17 -8.00
CA ILE A 188 4.82 -1.41 -8.90
C ILE A 188 4.00 -0.88 -10.08
N LYS A 189 3.19 -1.74 -10.71
CA LYS A 189 2.37 -1.38 -11.88
C LYS A 189 1.40 -0.25 -11.57
N THR A 190 0.56 -0.44 -10.56
CA THR A 190 -0.47 0.54 -10.17
C THR A 190 0.14 1.79 -9.56
N GLY A 191 1.14 1.66 -8.69
CA GLY A 191 1.77 2.80 -8.02
C GLY A 191 2.52 3.72 -8.98
N VAL A 192 3.21 3.16 -9.98
CA VAL A 192 3.89 3.95 -11.01
C VAL A 192 2.90 4.63 -11.95
N GLN A 193 1.83 3.95 -12.36
CA GLN A 193 0.77 4.58 -13.16
C GLN A 193 0.23 5.83 -12.44
N ASN A 194 -0.12 5.69 -11.17
CA ASN A 194 -0.64 6.77 -10.33
C ASN A 194 0.37 7.91 -10.11
N LEU A 195 1.66 7.58 -9.98
CA LEU A 195 2.73 8.57 -9.91
C LEU A 195 2.84 9.39 -11.20
N LEU A 196 2.78 8.73 -12.36
CA LEU A 196 2.86 9.38 -13.66
C LEU A 196 1.64 10.29 -13.91
N GLU A 197 0.44 9.86 -13.52
CA GLU A 197 -0.78 10.66 -13.63
C GLU A 197 -0.74 11.91 -12.76
N ARG A 198 -0.27 11.79 -11.51
CA ARG A 198 -0.06 12.94 -10.62
C ARG A 198 0.91 13.94 -11.22
N ASN A 199 2.09 13.47 -11.65
CA ASN A 199 3.13 14.34 -12.21
C ASN A 199 2.66 15.07 -13.48
N LYS A 200 1.83 14.44 -14.32
CA LYS A 200 1.23 15.09 -15.49
C LYS A 200 0.30 16.24 -15.11
N LYS A 201 -0.57 16.07 -14.11
CA LYS A 201 -1.48 17.14 -13.69
C LYS A 201 -0.74 18.27 -12.97
N GLU A 202 0.20 17.94 -12.08
CA GLU A 202 1.02 18.94 -11.39
C GLU A 202 1.89 19.74 -12.37
N GLY A 203 2.43 19.10 -13.42
CA GLY A 203 3.17 19.78 -14.49
C GLY A 203 2.30 20.65 -15.40
N CYS A 204 1.02 20.31 -15.57
CA CYS A 204 0.06 21.08 -16.38
C CYS A 204 -0.36 22.38 -15.68
N CYS A 205 -0.42 22.39 -14.35
CA CYS A 205 -0.81 23.57 -13.55
C CYS A 205 0.28 24.64 -13.40
N LEU A 206 1.49 24.42 -13.92
CA LEU A 206 2.61 25.37 -13.87
C LEU A 206 2.76 26.20 -15.17
N VAL A 207 1.82 26.07 -16.10
CA VAL A 207 1.76 26.83 -17.36
C VAL A 207 0.43 27.57 -17.44
N GLN A 208 0.20 28.53 -16.53
CA GLN A 208 -0.84 29.55 -16.63
C GLN A 208 -0.33 30.88 -16.07
#